data_AF-A0AAN5D7D4-F1
#
_entry.id   AF-A0AAN5D7D4-F1
#
_cell.length_a   1.000
_cell.length_b   1.000
_cell.length_c   1.000
_cell.angle_alpha   90.00
_cell.angle_beta   90.00
_cell.angle_gamma   90.00
#
_symmetry.space_group_name_H-M   'P 1'
#
loop_
_entity.id
_entity.type
_entity.pdbx_description
1 polymer ?
#
loop_
_entity_poly.entity_id
_entity_poly.type
_entity_poly.pdbx_seq_one_letter_code
_entity_poly.pdbx_strand_id
1 'polypeptide(L)'
;IGRVLQEAIKGENIKANLRALTKEPHQAGTKANERVARTIEKIYKDAGLQNVHTLTCDVLLGYPDWERPNTILINDKSGRSIFTSHGVTYPILPDEKDAGHQWLAYSAPGRAEGDIVYAHSGTKQDFLRLKKMGMDVTGKIAMMRYGESFRGDKLMIACDRIIDNTYTRHKLTEHARPSSFPIRLRPRRERKTTSIRRVYGCHRRVFNEARLGSPVVIRSLLVTLRSRAHSNRVVDIVCNRIQPHILSRMSGPQVPDEW
;
A
#
# COMPACT_ATOMS: atom_id res chain seq x y z
N ILE A 1 -38.97 5.17 -12.88
CA ILE A 1 -38.05 4.56 -11.89
C ILE A 1 -36.86 5.48 -11.57
N GLY A 2 -36.15 6.05 -12.56
CA GLY A 2 -34.92 6.83 -12.32
C GLY A 2 -35.06 8.05 -11.38
N ARG A 3 -36.10 8.89 -11.54
CA ARG A 3 -36.26 10.12 -10.75
C ARG A 3 -36.58 9.85 -9.27
N VAL A 4 -37.50 8.92 -9.01
CA VAL A 4 -37.89 8.53 -7.64
C VAL A 4 -36.70 7.94 -6.88
N LEU A 5 -35.88 7.12 -7.52
CA LEU A 5 -34.66 6.59 -6.89
C LEU A 5 -33.63 7.68 -6.60
N GLN A 6 -33.44 8.63 -7.51
CA GLN A 6 -32.52 9.75 -7.29
C GLN A 6 -32.97 10.64 -6.12
N GLU A 7 -34.26 10.94 -6.03
CA GLU A 7 -34.83 11.73 -4.93
C GLU A 7 -34.78 10.99 -3.58
N ALA A 8 -34.80 9.65 -3.59
CA ALA A 8 -34.68 8.83 -2.38
C ALA A 8 -33.25 8.77 -1.81
N ILE A 9 -32.22 9.06 -2.60
CA ILE A 9 -30.82 9.06 -2.14
C ILE A 9 -30.53 10.37 -1.41
N LYS A 10 -30.51 10.30 -0.07
CA LYS A 10 -30.25 11.45 0.81
C LYS A 10 -28.80 11.46 1.30
N GLY A 11 -28.11 12.59 1.12
CA GLY A 11 -26.72 12.76 1.53
C GLY A 11 -26.51 12.63 3.05
N GLU A 12 -27.52 13.03 3.83
CA GLU A 12 -27.56 12.94 5.28
C GLU A 12 -27.49 11.48 5.75
N ASN A 13 -28.20 10.59 5.06
CA ASN A 13 -28.19 9.15 5.34
C ASN A 13 -26.81 8.55 5.02
N ILE A 14 -26.20 8.94 3.90
CA ILE A 14 -24.85 8.49 3.53
C ILE A 14 -23.84 8.95 4.59
N LYS A 15 -23.91 10.20 5.04
CA LYS A 15 -23.05 10.75 6.09
C LYS A 15 -23.23 10.02 7.42
N ALA A 16 -24.47 9.73 7.82
CA ALA A 16 -24.78 9.00 9.05
C ALA A 16 -24.23 7.56 8.99
N ASN A 17 -24.44 6.86 7.87
CA ASN A 17 -23.92 5.52 7.65
C ASN A 17 -22.39 5.52 7.68
N LEU A 18 -21.73 6.44 6.98
CA LEU A 18 -20.28 6.57 7.00
C LEU A 18 -19.76 6.73 8.44
N ARG A 19 -20.36 7.64 9.21
CA ARG A 19 -20.00 7.86 10.62
C ARG A 19 -20.22 6.63 11.48
N ALA A 20 -21.28 5.87 11.26
CA ALA A 20 -21.57 4.67 12.03
C ALA A 20 -20.58 3.54 11.72
N LEU A 21 -20.20 3.38 10.45
CA LEU A 21 -19.34 2.29 9.99
C LEU A 21 -17.85 2.55 10.27
N THR A 22 -17.41 3.82 10.39
CA THR A 22 -16.00 4.18 10.59
C THR A 22 -15.67 4.65 12.01
N LYS A 23 -16.43 4.24 13.03
CA LYS A 23 -16.18 4.63 14.43
C LYS A 23 -14.90 4.00 15.00
N GLU A 24 -14.60 2.78 14.62
CA GLU A 24 -13.49 1.99 15.13
C GLU A 24 -12.76 1.32 13.96
N PRO A 25 -11.45 1.02 14.10
CA PRO A 25 -10.76 0.15 13.15
C PRO A 25 -11.42 -1.22 13.10
N HIS A 26 -11.74 -1.67 11.89
CA HIS A 26 -12.47 -2.90 11.66
C HIS A 26 -11.75 -3.75 10.59
N GLN A 27 -10.50 -4.12 10.87
CA GLN A 27 -9.72 -5.01 10.01
C GLN A 27 -10.49 -6.31 9.77
N ALA A 28 -10.39 -6.87 8.55
CA ALA A 28 -10.99 -8.17 8.22
C ALA A 28 -10.67 -9.21 9.30
N GLY A 29 -11.56 -10.17 9.57
CA GLY A 29 -11.35 -11.23 10.56
C GLY A 29 -11.44 -10.82 12.05
N THR A 30 -11.57 -9.53 12.37
CA THR A 30 -11.70 -9.06 13.77
C THR A 30 -13.16 -9.00 14.25
N LYS A 31 -13.37 -9.02 15.57
CA LYS A 31 -14.69 -8.78 16.19
C LYS A 31 -15.29 -7.43 15.80
N ALA A 32 -14.46 -6.40 15.56
CA ALA A 32 -14.92 -5.09 15.10
C ALA A 32 -15.53 -5.18 13.69
N ASN A 33 -14.88 -5.90 12.77
CA ASN A 33 -15.42 -6.13 11.43
C ASN A 33 -16.69 -6.98 11.44
N GLU A 34 -16.81 -7.93 12.37
CA GLU A 34 -18.06 -8.66 12.58
C GLU A 34 -19.20 -7.73 13.02
N ARG A 35 -18.96 -6.81 13.97
CA ARG A 35 -19.98 -5.80 14.37
C ARG A 35 -20.44 -4.96 13.19
N VAL A 36 -19.52 -4.56 12.30
CA VAL A 36 -19.85 -3.84 11.08
C VAL A 36 -20.73 -4.68 10.15
N ALA A 37 -20.39 -5.95 9.94
CA ALA A 37 -21.20 -6.87 9.14
C ALA A 37 -22.63 -7.03 9.69
N ARG A 38 -22.77 -7.21 11.01
CA ARG A 38 -24.08 -7.27 11.69
C ARG A 38 -24.88 -5.97 11.57
N THR A 39 -24.20 -4.83 11.62
CA THR A 39 -24.84 -3.53 11.41
C THR A 39 -25.39 -3.41 9.99
N ILE A 40 -24.64 -3.84 8.98
CA ILE A 40 -25.10 -3.85 7.58
C ILE A 40 -26.27 -4.83 7.40
N GLU A 41 -26.18 -6.03 7.97
CA GLU A 41 -27.26 -7.02 7.96
C GLU A 41 -28.56 -6.42 8.51
N LYS A 42 -28.48 -5.71 9.65
CA LYS A 42 -29.63 -5.02 10.25
C LYS A 42 -30.18 -3.93 9.32
N ILE A 43 -29.32 -3.07 8.76
CA ILE A 43 -29.73 -2.01 7.82
C ILE A 43 -30.49 -2.61 6.63
N TYR A 44 -30.04 -3.75 6.10
CA TYR A 44 -30.71 -4.41 4.98
C TYR A 44 -32.07 -5.00 5.36
N LYS A 45 -32.16 -5.65 6.52
CA LYS A 45 -33.44 -6.17 7.04
C LYS A 45 -34.44 -5.04 7.29
N ASP A 46 -34.00 -3.96 7.94
CA ASP A 46 -34.83 -2.79 8.23
C ASP A 46 -35.30 -2.08 6.94
N ALA A 47 -34.52 -2.15 5.86
CA ALA A 47 -34.88 -1.63 4.54
C ALA A 47 -35.87 -2.53 3.77
N GLY A 48 -36.27 -3.67 4.33
CA GLY A 48 -37.23 -4.60 3.72
C GLY A 48 -36.63 -5.60 2.72
N LEU A 49 -35.30 -5.75 2.69
CA LEU A 49 -34.67 -6.79 1.88
C LEU A 49 -34.98 -8.18 2.47
N GLN A 50 -35.34 -9.11 1.58
CA GLN A 50 -35.60 -10.50 1.94
C GLN A 50 -34.33 -11.34 1.87
N ASN A 51 -34.29 -12.45 2.62
CA ASN A 51 -33.20 -13.44 2.60
C ASN A 51 -31.80 -12.89 2.95
N VAL A 52 -31.72 -11.88 3.81
CA VAL A 52 -30.43 -11.32 4.28
C VAL A 52 -29.77 -12.28 5.29
N HIS A 53 -28.59 -12.78 4.96
CA HIS A 53 -27.78 -13.67 5.80
C HIS A 53 -26.28 -13.41 5.62
N THR A 54 -25.48 -13.85 6.59
CA THR A 54 -24.00 -13.77 6.54
C THR A 54 -23.41 -15.10 6.10
N LEU A 55 -22.39 -15.05 5.25
CA LEU A 55 -21.58 -16.21 4.87
C LEU A 55 -20.24 -16.18 5.59
N THR A 56 -19.87 -17.29 6.22
CA THR A 56 -18.59 -17.46 6.88
C THR A 56 -17.63 -18.19 5.95
N CYS A 57 -16.42 -17.67 5.81
CA CYS A 57 -15.36 -18.29 5.02
C CYS A 57 -14.07 -18.29 5.83
N ASP A 58 -13.43 -19.45 5.91
CA ASP A 58 -12.09 -19.56 6.47
C ASP A 58 -11.06 -19.20 5.41
N VAL A 59 -10.36 -18.09 5.63
CA VAL A 59 -9.36 -17.56 4.71
C VAL A 59 -8.07 -17.26 5.44
N LEU A 60 -6.94 -17.47 4.77
CA LEU A 60 -5.64 -17.07 5.30
C LEU A 60 -5.53 -15.55 5.28
N LEU A 61 -5.26 -14.95 6.44
CA LEU A 61 -5.03 -13.50 6.59
C LEU A 61 -3.64 -13.25 7.18
N GLY A 62 -3.03 -12.12 6.81
CA GLY A 62 -1.72 -11.69 7.29
C GLY A 62 -1.80 -10.49 8.22
N TYR A 63 -1.51 -10.71 9.51
CA TYR A 63 -1.42 -9.66 10.53
C TYR A 63 0.01 -9.50 11.04
N PRO A 64 0.37 -8.32 11.54
CA PRO A 64 1.62 -8.14 12.26
C PRO A 64 1.51 -8.74 13.66
N ASP A 65 2.65 -8.88 14.32
CA ASP A 65 2.69 -8.99 15.77
C ASP A 65 2.38 -7.60 16.36
N TRP A 66 1.27 -7.51 17.11
CA TRP A 66 0.79 -6.26 17.69
C TRP A 66 1.65 -5.79 18.87
N GLU A 67 2.26 -6.71 19.59
CA GLU A 67 3.14 -6.44 20.73
C GLU A 67 4.57 -6.14 20.27
N ARG A 68 4.98 -6.74 19.14
CA ARG A 68 6.32 -6.58 18.56
C ARG A 68 6.21 -6.04 17.13
N PRO A 69 5.94 -4.73 16.97
CA PRO A 69 5.76 -4.14 15.65
C PRO A 69 7.04 -4.23 14.80
N ASN A 70 6.87 -4.27 13.49
CA ASN A 70 7.99 -4.29 12.55
C ASN A 70 8.83 -3.01 12.68
N THR A 71 10.15 -3.15 12.68
CA THR A 71 11.06 -2.00 12.80
C THR A 71 12.06 -1.96 11.65
N ILE A 72 12.46 -0.74 11.30
CA ILE A 72 13.49 -0.45 10.31
C ILE A 72 14.64 0.21 11.07
N LEU A 73 15.80 -0.41 10.99
CA LEU A 73 17.04 0.06 11.59
C LEU A 73 17.92 0.62 10.47
N ILE A 74 18.49 1.80 10.68
CA ILE A 74 19.57 2.32 9.84
C ILE A 74 20.83 2.26 10.70
N ASN A 75 21.81 1.50 10.26
CA ASN A 75 23.11 1.36 10.91
C ASN A 75 24.15 2.18 10.16
N ASP A 76 25.17 2.66 10.86
CA ASP A 76 26.37 3.22 10.24
C ASP A 76 27.36 2.11 9.80
N LYS A 77 28.48 2.51 9.19
CA LYS A 77 29.54 1.59 8.74
C LYS A 77 30.19 0.80 9.89
N SER A 78 30.06 1.26 11.14
CA SER A 78 30.56 0.58 12.34
C SER A 78 29.53 -0.38 12.96
N GLY A 79 28.33 -0.48 12.38
CA GLY A 79 27.25 -1.33 12.87
C GLY A 79 26.41 -0.69 13.99
N ARG A 80 26.66 0.58 14.32
CA ARG A 80 25.89 1.30 15.34
C ARG A 80 24.57 1.79 14.75
N SER A 81 23.46 1.53 15.44
CA SER A 81 22.15 2.06 15.03
C SER A 81 22.12 3.58 15.17
N ILE A 82 21.88 4.26 14.05
CA ILE A 82 21.73 5.72 13.96
C ILE A 82 20.27 6.15 13.86
N PHE A 83 19.37 5.22 13.53
CA PHE A 83 17.94 5.46 13.48
C PHE A 83 17.17 4.14 13.64
N THR A 84 16.10 4.18 14.42
CA THR A 84 15.18 3.06 14.63
C THR A 84 13.76 3.55 14.43
N SER A 85 13.00 2.92 13.53
CA SER A 85 11.57 3.19 13.40
C SER A 85 10.78 2.47 14.50
N HIS A 86 9.63 3.03 14.87
CA HIS A 86 8.78 2.46 15.93
C HIS A 86 7.78 1.41 15.41
N GLY A 87 7.61 1.28 14.08
CA GLY A 87 6.61 0.38 13.48
C GLY A 87 5.14 0.76 13.67
N VAL A 88 4.88 1.75 14.53
CA VAL A 88 3.54 2.24 14.87
C VAL A 88 3.49 3.74 14.59
N THR A 89 2.43 4.15 13.91
CA THR A 89 2.11 5.56 13.65
C THR A 89 1.44 6.15 14.87
N TYR A 90 1.79 7.40 15.19
CA TYR A 90 1.08 8.15 16.22
C TYR A 90 -0.42 8.24 15.91
N PRO A 91 -1.26 8.14 16.95
CA PRO A 91 -2.69 8.33 16.79
C PRO A 91 -2.96 9.75 16.26
N ILE A 92 -3.91 9.85 15.33
CA ILE A 92 -4.35 11.11 14.74
C ILE A 92 -5.48 11.70 15.57
N LEU A 93 -6.27 10.84 16.21
CA LEU A 93 -7.31 11.21 17.16
C LEU A 93 -6.93 10.73 18.56
N PRO A 94 -7.27 11.47 19.64
CA PRO A 94 -6.92 11.09 21.01
C PRO A 94 -7.43 9.71 21.44
N ASP A 95 -8.57 9.29 20.89
CA ASP A 95 -9.27 8.04 21.17
C ASP A 95 -8.94 6.91 20.18
N GLU A 96 -7.99 7.13 19.25
CA GLU A 96 -7.60 6.15 18.26
C GLU A 96 -6.80 5.00 18.89
N LYS A 97 -7.36 3.79 18.83
CA LYS A 97 -6.73 2.54 19.31
C LYS A 97 -6.37 1.64 18.13
N ASP A 98 -5.26 0.91 18.23
CA ASP A 98 -4.92 -0.25 17.38
C ASP A 98 -4.92 -0.03 15.86
N ALA A 99 -4.83 1.23 15.43
CA ALA A 99 -4.86 1.62 14.02
C ALA A 99 -3.49 2.05 13.49
N GLY A 100 -2.48 2.14 14.37
CA GLY A 100 -1.19 2.75 14.06
C GLY A 100 -0.19 1.83 13.38
N HIS A 101 -0.30 0.50 13.56
CA HIS A 101 0.70 -0.47 13.11
C HIS A 101 0.88 -0.43 11.58
N GLN A 102 2.15 -0.44 11.17
CA GLN A 102 2.56 -0.47 9.78
C GLN A 102 3.03 -1.88 9.45
N TRP A 103 2.40 -2.51 8.46
CA TRP A 103 2.84 -3.82 7.97
C TRP A 103 2.38 -4.06 6.54
N LEU A 104 3.08 -4.95 5.84
CA LEU A 104 2.59 -5.53 4.61
C LEU A 104 2.03 -6.94 4.88
N ALA A 105 0.74 -7.13 4.64
CA ALA A 105 0.12 -8.44 4.74
C ALA A 105 0.78 -9.45 3.77
N TYR A 106 0.95 -10.68 4.24
CA TYR A 106 1.62 -11.80 3.54
C TYR A 106 3.12 -11.62 3.31
N SER A 107 3.74 -10.62 3.94
CA SER A 107 5.21 -10.53 4.01
C SER A 107 5.77 -11.70 4.81
N ALA A 108 6.93 -12.22 4.40
CA ALA A 108 7.57 -13.29 5.14
C ALA A 108 8.15 -12.76 6.46
N PRO A 109 8.00 -13.50 7.57
CA PRO A 109 8.64 -13.13 8.83
C PRO A 109 10.16 -13.27 8.68
N GLY A 110 10.89 -12.34 9.27
CA GLY A 110 12.35 -12.42 9.33
C GLY A 110 13.02 -11.05 9.44
N ARG A 111 14.35 -11.10 9.59
CA ARG A 111 15.21 -9.92 9.55
C ARG A 111 16.03 -9.95 8.26
N ALA A 112 16.09 -8.81 7.58
CA ALA A 112 16.96 -8.63 6.43
C ALA A 112 17.85 -7.40 6.62
N GLU A 113 19.10 -7.56 6.19
CA GLU A 113 20.14 -6.55 6.33
C GLU A 113 20.94 -6.53 5.03
N GLY A 114 21.28 -5.34 4.56
CA GLY A 114 22.00 -5.11 3.32
C GLY A 114 21.93 -3.65 2.89
N ASP A 115 22.76 -3.29 1.91
CA ASP A 115 22.76 -1.95 1.34
C ASP A 115 21.42 -1.63 0.68
N ILE A 116 21.07 -0.34 0.65
CA ILE A 116 19.84 0.13 0.04
C ILE A 116 20.05 0.63 -1.39
N VAL A 117 19.14 0.28 -2.30
CA VAL A 117 19.09 0.80 -3.68
C VAL A 117 17.75 1.47 -3.90
N TYR A 118 17.76 2.66 -4.49
CA TYR A 118 16.54 3.37 -4.86
C TYR A 118 16.16 2.97 -6.29
N ALA A 119 14.99 2.36 -6.46
CA ALA A 119 14.50 1.84 -7.73
C ALA A 119 13.25 2.58 -8.23
N HIS A 120 13.14 3.88 -7.93
CA HIS A 120 12.02 4.74 -8.31
C HIS A 120 10.65 4.09 -8.09
N SER A 121 9.90 3.74 -9.14
CA SER A 121 8.56 3.13 -9.05
C SER A 121 8.60 1.60 -9.11
N GLY A 122 9.78 0.98 -9.13
CA GLY A 122 9.92 -0.48 -9.12
C GLY A 122 9.38 -1.15 -10.37
N THR A 123 9.36 -0.44 -11.50
CA THR A 123 8.96 -1.00 -12.78
C THR A 123 10.10 -1.81 -13.39
N LYS A 124 9.80 -2.66 -14.38
CA LYS A 124 10.85 -3.38 -15.12
C LYS A 124 11.87 -2.42 -15.75
N GLN A 125 11.41 -1.25 -16.21
CA GLN A 125 12.27 -0.23 -16.80
C GLN A 125 13.22 0.38 -15.77
N ASP A 126 12.76 0.60 -14.53
CA ASP A 126 13.62 1.12 -13.46
C ASP A 126 14.76 0.16 -13.14
N PHE A 127 14.49 -1.15 -13.04
CA PHE A 127 15.54 -2.15 -12.80
C PHE A 127 16.49 -2.31 -14.00
N LEU A 128 15.99 -2.24 -15.24
CA LEU A 128 16.85 -2.21 -16.42
C LEU A 128 17.72 -0.97 -16.47
N ARG A 129 17.22 0.18 -16.00
CA ARG A 129 17.98 1.42 -15.90
C ARG A 129 19.09 1.30 -14.86
N LEU A 130 18.81 0.74 -13.69
CA LEU A 130 19.83 0.43 -12.69
C LEU A 130 20.93 -0.47 -13.27
N LYS A 131 20.55 -1.52 -14.03
CA LYS A 131 21.51 -2.39 -14.74
C LYS A 131 22.37 -1.61 -15.74
N LYS A 132 21.76 -0.72 -16.54
CA LYS A 132 22.48 0.14 -17.51
C LYS A 132 23.44 1.12 -16.83
N MET A 133 23.13 1.55 -15.62
CA MET A 133 24.01 2.38 -14.78
C MET A 133 25.14 1.57 -14.11
N GLY A 134 25.25 0.26 -14.38
CA GLY A 134 26.26 -0.61 -13.79
C GLY A 134 26.03 -0.92 -12.31
N MET A 135 24.82 -0.72 -11.79
CA MET A 135 24.50 -1.00 -10.39
C MET A 135 24.13 -2.48 -10.21
N ASP A 136 24.90 -3.20 -9.39
CA ASP A 136 24.50 -4.52 -8.92
C ASP A 136 23.50 -4.39 -7.77
N VAL A 137 22.30 -4.93 -7.99
CA VAL A 137 21.19 -4.90 -7.02
C VAL A 137 21.10 -6.19 -6.21
N THR A 138 21.93 -7.19 -6.53
CA THR A 138 21.93 -8.51 -5.89
C THR A 138 22.36 -8.39 -4.42
N GLY A 139 21.58 -9.00 -3.52
CA GLY A 139 21.81 -8.96 -2.08
C GLY A 139 21.39 -7.66 -1.39
N LYS A 140 20.92 -6.66 -2.15
CA LYS A 140 20.55 -5.34 -1.62
C LYS A 140 19.07 -5.25 -1.24
N ILE A 141 18.68 -4.18 -0.57
CA ILE A 141 17.30 -3.85 -0.23
C ILE A 141 16.82 -2.77 -1.20
N ALA A 142 15.84 -3.08 -2.05
CA ALA A 142 15.25 -2.13 -2.97
C ALA A 142 14.22 -1.25 -2.26
N MET A 143 14.37 0.06 -2.36
CA MET A 143 13.34 1.03 -1.99
C MET A 143 12.61 1.51 -3.23
N MET A 144 11.29 1.26 -3.27
CA MET A 144 10.43 1.58 -4.41
C MET A 144 9.23 2.38 -3.97
N ARG A 145 8.87 3.42 -4.69
CA ARG A 145 7.68 4.25 -4.48
C ARG A 145 6.39 3.49 -4.79
N TYR A 146 5.35 3.82 -4.05
CA TYR A 146 3.97 3.47 -4.38
C TYR A 146 3.48 4.28 -5.59
N GLY A 147 2.62 3.67 -6.40
CA GLY A 147 2.09 4.24 -7.64
C GLY A 147 2.50 3.43 -8.88
N GLU A 148 1.95 3.78 -10.05
CA GLU A 148 2.21 3.19 -11.39
C GLU A 148 1.86 1.71 -11.59
N SER A 149 2.20 0.84 -10.64
CA SER A 149 1.96 -0.60 -10.69
C SER A 149 1.44 -1.12 -9.36
N PHE A 150 0.80 -2.29 -9.40
CA PHE A 150 0.32 -2.94 -8.19
C PHE A 150 1.51 -3.35 -7.30
N ARG A 151 1.39 -3.18 -5.98
CA ARG A 151 2.45 -3.49 -5.02
C ARG A 151 2.99 -4.93 -5.13
N GLY A 152 2.11 -5.90 -5.37
CA GLY A 152 2.53 -7.29 -5.59
C GLY A 152 3.31 -7.46 -6.90
N ASP A 153 3.01 -6.68 -7.94
CA ASP A 153 3.76 -6.73 -9.19
C ASP A 153 5.16 -6.14 -9.01
N LYS A 154 5.31 -5.10 -8.17
CA LYS A 154 6.63 -4.57 -7.78
C LYS A 154 7.47 -5.63 -7.07
N LEU A 155 6.85 -6.41 -6.18
CA LEU A 155 7.52 -7.55 -5.54
C LEU A 155 7.96 -8.58 -6.56
N MET A 156 7.07 -8.99 -7.46
CA MET A 156 7.42 -9.94 -8.51
C MET A 156 8.56 -9.42 -9.39
N ILE A 157 8.52 -8.16 -9.82
CA ILE A 157 9.57 -7.56 -10.66
C ILE A 157 10.91 -7.48 -9.93
N ALA A 158 10.90 -7.05 -8.67
CA ALA A 158 12.09 -6.99 -7.83
C ALA A 158 12.64 -8.39 -7.51
N CYS A 159 11.77 -9.40 -7.44
CA CYS A 159 12.15 -10.76 -7.14
C CYS A 159 12.59 -11.55 -8.37
N ASP A 160 11.96 -11.28 -9.51
CA ASP A 160 12.20 -11.96 -10.76
C ASP A 160 13.56 -11.57 -11.30
N ARG A 161 14.24 -12.60 -11.83
CA ARG A 161 15.49 -12.48 -12.59
C ARG A 161 15.28 -11.81 -13.94
N ILE A 162 14.36 -10.86 -14.11
CA ILE A 162 14.18 -10.11 -15.36
C ILE A 162 15.49 -9.41 -15.78
N ILE A 163 16.42 -9.22 -14.83
CA ILE A 163 17.77 -8.72 -15.06
C ILE A 163 18.64 -9.75 -15.82
N ASP A 164 18.35 -11.05 -15.77
CA ASP A 164 19.03 -12.12 -16.52
C ASP A 164 18.05 -12.84 -17.44
N ASN A 165 17.86 -12.31 -18.65
CA ASN A 165 17.33 -12.94 -19.87
C ASN A 165 16.24 -14.04 -19.74
N THR A 166 15.15 -13.81 -20.48
CA THR A 166 13.96 -14.67 -20.73
C THR A 166 12.80 -14.55 -19.74
N TYR A 167 11.83 -13.71 -20.09
CA TYR A 167 10.43 -14.06 -19.82
C TYR A 167 9.59 -13.82 -21.06
N THR A 168 9.30 -14.93 -21.73
CA THR A 168 8.36 -15.08 -22.82
C THR A 168 6.99 -14.60 -22.35
N ARG A 169 6.47 -13.62 -23.07
CA ARG A 169 5.18 -12.98 -22.89
C ARG A 169 4.05 -14.01 -23.00
N HIS A 170 3.40 -14.38 -21.90
CA HIS A 170 1.99 -14.78 -22.01
C HIS A 170 1.17 -13.50 -22.21
N LYS A 171 0.85 -13.27 -23.48
CA LYS A 171 0.04 -12.20 -24.04
C LYS A 171 -1.34 -12.21 -23.35
N LEU A 172 -1.52 -11.45 -22.28
CA LEU A 172 -2.86 -11.01 -21.87
C LEU A 172 -3.26 -9.91 -22.85
N THR A 173 -4.20 -10.27 -23.72
CA THR A 173 -4.82 -9.43 -24.74
C THR A 173 -5.23 -8.07 -24.18
N GLU A 174 -4.63 -7.01 -24.73
CA GLU A 174 -5.13 -5.64 -24.65
C GLU A 174 -6.61 -5.62 -25.00
N HIS A 175 -7.48 -5.31 -24.04
CA HIS A 175 -8.85 -4.94 -24.35
C HIS A 175 -8.85 -3.45 -24.72
N ALA A 176 -9.46 -3.19 -25.88
CA ALA A 176 -9.49 -1.92 -26.59
C ALA A 176 -9.83 -0.72 -25.70
N ARG A 177 -9.10 0.38 -25.91
CA ARG A 177 -9.50 1.71 -25.45
C ARG A 177 -10.75 2.13 -26.24
N PRO A 178 -11.89 2.47 -25.62
CA PRO A 178 -12.95 3.16 -26.34
C PRO A 178 -12.55 4.63 -26.55
N SER A 179 -12.93 5.11 -27.72
CA SER A 179 -12.73 6.45 -28.29
C SER A 179 -13.17 7.60 -27.40
N SER A 180 -12.32 8.65 -27.38
CA SER A 180 -12.60 10.08 -27.17
C SER A 180 -14.00 10.53 -26.73
N PHE A 181 -14.07 11.11 -25.53
CA PHE A 181 -15.08 12.12 -25.16
C PHE A 181 -14.35 13.40 -24.69
N PRO A 182 -14.77 14.61 -25.10
CA PRO A 182 -14.06 15.83 -24.77
C PRO A 182 -14.44 16.33 -23.38
N ILE A 183 -13.48 16.31 -22.43
CA ILE A 183 -13.65 16.96 -21.13
C ILE A 183 -12.97 18.33 -21.17
N ARG A 184 -13.79 19.38 -21.18
CA ARG A 184 -13.40 20.78 -20.98
C ARG A 184 -12.89 20.93 -19.53
N LEU A 185 -11.59 21.15 -19.35
CA LEU A 185 -11.02 21.48 -18.04
C LEU A 185 -11.45 22.91 -17.63
N ARG A 186 -12.16 23.04 -16.51
CA ARG A 186 -12.37 24.35 -15.85
C ARG A 186 -11.16 24.70 -14.95
N PRO A 187 -10.88 25.99 -14.69
CA PRO A 187 -9.70 26.39 -13.94
C PRO A 187 -9.76 25.98 -12.47
N ARG A 188 -8.58 25.64 -11.94
CA ARG A 188 -8.28 25.33 -10.54
C ARG A 188 -8.96 26.32 -9.57
N ARG A 189 -9.79 25.78 -8.67
CA ARG A 189 -9.98 26.33 -7.32
C ARG A 189 -9.31 25.41 -6.33
N GLU A 190 -8.29 25.90 -5.65
CA GLU A 190 -7.69 25.23 -4.51
C GLU A 190 -8.75 24.99 -3.43
N ARG A 191 -8.98 23.72 -3.09
CA ARG A 191 -9.61 23.33 -1.83
C ARG A 191 -8.64 22.40 -1.11
N LYS A 192 -8.10 22.88 0.02
CA LYS A 192 -7.33 22.09 0.97
C LYS A 192 -8.25 20.99 1.52
N THR A 193 -7.99 19.74 1.15
CA THR A 193 -8.64 18.56 1.74
C THR A 193 -7.55 17.61 2.23
N THR A 194 -7.50 17.43 3.55
CA THR A 194 -6.52 16.60 4.25
C THR A 194 -7.02 15.15 4.20
N SER A 195 -6.61 14.37 3.20
CA SER A 195 -6.90 12.93 3.18
C SER A 195 -5.76 12.17 3.86
N ILE A 196 -6.01 11.68 5.07
CA ILE A 196 -5.15 10.74 5.80
C ILE A 196 -5.20 9.38 5.08
N ARG A 197 -4.05 8.83 4.69
CA ARG A 197 -3.97 7.54 3.98
C ARG A 197 -3.17 6.53 4.79
N ARG A 198 -3.86 5.58 5.44
CA ARG A 198 -3.28 4.31 5.87
C ARG A 198 -3.69 3.23 4.85
N VAL A 199 -2.71 2.46 4.37
CA VAL A 199 -2.90 1.49 3.28
C VAL A 199 -2.54 0.11 3.82
N TYR A 200 -3.52 -0.80 3.83
CA TYR A 200 -3.36 -2.19 4.27
C TYR A 200 -3.48 -3.16 3.09
N GLY A 201 -2.79 -4.31 3.14
CA GLY A 201 -3.14 -5.55 2.41
C GLY A 201 -2.55 -5.81 1.02
N CYS A 202 -1.59 -6.73 0.85
CA CYS A 202 -1.17 -7.19 -0.48
C CYS A 202 -2.17 -8.20 -1.07
N HIS A 203 -3.22 -7.75 -1.77
CA HIS A 203 -4.00 -8.64 -2.65
C HIS A 203 -4.53 -7.87 -3.87
N ARG A 204 -4.41 -8.49 -5.05
CA ARG A 204 -4.80 -7.93 -6.35
C ARG A 204 -6.33 -7.79 -6.42
N ARG A 205 -6.85 -6.65 -5.94
CA ARG A 205 -8.14 -6.06 -6.33
C ARG A 205 -8.27 -4.64 -5.74
N VAL A 206 -8.20 -3.66 -6.64
CA VAL A 206 -8.67 -2.26 -6.55
C VAL A 206 -8.04 -1.36 -5.46
N PHE A 207 -7.33 -0.31 -5.89
CA PHE A 207 -7.61 1.11 -5.59
C PHE A 207 -6.53 1.99 -6.23
N ASN A 208 -6.97 3.01 -6.97
CA ASN A 208 -6.12 3.88 -7.78
C ASN A 208 -5.92 5.28 -7.16
N GLU A 209 -4.76 5.84 -7.48
CA GLU A 209 -4.34 7.25 -7.54
C GLU A 209 -4.23 8.17 -6.29
N ALA A 210 -3.21 9.03 -6.39
CA ALA A 210 -2.54 9.85 -5.38
C ALA A 210 -3.11 11.28 -5.24
N ARG A 211 -2.80 11.97 -4.12
CA ARG A 211 -2.38 13.40 -4.05
C ARG A 211 -2.07 13.84 -2.60
N LEU A 212 -1.16 14.82 -2.48
CA LEU A 212 -0.45 15.25 -1.26
C LEU A 212 -1.23 16.24 -0.38
N GLY A 213 -1.05 16.08 0.94
CA GLY A 213 -1.24 17.13 1.96
C GLY A 213 -1.51 16.57 3.36
N SER A 214 -0.45 16.17 4.11
CA SER A 214 -0.38 15.74 5.55
C SER A 214 -1.39 14.65 6.04
N PRO A 215 -1.16 13.85 7.11
CA PRO A 215 0.05 13.36 7.80
C PRO A 215 0.46 11.94 7.30
N VAL A 216 1.40 11.27 7.98
CA VAL A 216 2.09 9.97 7.64
C VAL A 216 1.44 9.18 6.49
N VAL A 217 1.95 9.38 5.27
CA VAL A 217 1.55 8.61 4.08
C VAL A 217 2.58 7.52 3.83
N ILE A 218 2.10 6.35 3.45
CA ILE A 218 2.94 5.27 2.92
C ILE A 218 3.40 5.67 1.51
N ARG A 219 4.71 5.88 1.32
CA ARG A 219 5.25 6.33 0.02
C ARG A 219 6.13 5.30 -0.64
N SER A 220 6.77 4.42 0.12
CA SER A 220 7.68 3.44 -0.44
C SER A 220 7.55 2.06 0.20
N LEU A 221 8.04 1.05 -0.52
CA LEU A 221 8.15 -0.34 -0.14
C LEU A 221 9.64 -0.69 -0.11
N LEU A 222 10.07 -1.37 0.96
CA LEU A 222 11.40 -1.99 1.03
C LEU A 222 11.28 -3.47 0.74
N VAL A 223 12.11 -3.96 -0.18
CA VAL A 223 12.08 -5.35 -0.64
C VAL A 223 13.49 -5.89 -0.68
N THR A 224 13.69 -7.07 -0.11
CA THR A 224 14.98 -7.76 -0.17
C THR A 224 15.22 -8.40 -1.55
N LEU A 225 16.41 -8.20 -2.11
CA LEU A 225 16.82 -8.71 -3.42
C LEU A 225 17.81 -9.88 -3.29
N ARG A 226 17.38 -11.06 -2.80
CA ARG A 226 18.28 -12.24 -2.68
C ARG A 226 18.26 -13.14 -3.92
N SER A 227 19.39 -13.78 -4.26
CA SER A 227 19.61 -14.50 -5.53
C SER A 227 19.04 -15.93 -5.65
N ARG A 228 18.27 -16.43 -4.67
CA ARG A 228 17.72 -17.82 -4.72
C ARG A 228 16.25 -17.94 -4.29
N ALA A 229 15.41 -18.33 -5.26
CA ALA A 229 14.32 -19.33 -5.24
C ALA A 229 13.43 -19.53 -3.99
N HIS A 230 13.30 -18.57 -3.07
CA HIS A 230 12.37 -18.68 -1.95
C HIS A 230 11.30 -17.61 -2.05
N SER A 231 10.05 -18.05 -2.07
CA SER A 231 8.81 -17.26 -2.00
C SER A 231 8.64 -16.47 -0.69
N ASN A 232 9.62 -16.51 0.21
CA ASN A 232 9.61 -15.86 1.52
C ASN A 232 10.62 -14.72 1.58
N ARG A 233 10.25 -13.56 1.06
CA ARG A 233 11.06 -12.34 1.19
C ARG A 233 10.46 -11.41 2.23
N VAL A 234 11.35 -10.85 3.07
CA VAL A 234 10.96 -9.80 4.01
C VAL A 234 10.70 -8.54 3.21
N VAL A 235 9.49 -8.02 3.36
CA VAL A 235 9.01 -6.79 2.76
C VAL A 235 8.37 -5.94 3.84
N ASP A 236 8.70 -4.65 3.84
CA ASP A 236 8.06 -3.72 4.76
C ASP A 236 7.73 -2.39 4.09
N ILE A 237 6.87 -1.63 4.76
CA ILE A 237 6.36 -0.36 4.29
C ILE A 237 7.16 0.77 4.92
N VAL A 238 7.56 1.73 4.09
CA VAL A 238 8.24 2.95 4.53
C VAL A 238 7.29 4.14 4.43
N CYS A 239 7.08 4.78 5.56
CA CYS A 239 6.30 6.00 5.63
C CYS A 239 7.15 7.26 5.36
N ASN A 240 6.48 8.38 5.06
CA ASN A 240 7.10 9.68 4.79
C ASN A 240 8.00 10.22 5.90
N ARG A 241 7.91 9.70 7.12
CA ARG A 241 8.79 10.12 8.21
C ARG A 241 10.12 9.38 8.19
N ILE A 242 10.12 8.11 7.79
CA ILE A 242 11.31 7.27 7.73
C ILE A 242 12.06 7.51 6.40
N GLN A 243 11.33 7.70 5.31
CA GLN A 243 11.89 7.83 3.96
C GLN A 243 12.97 8.94 3.85
N PRO A 244 12.80 10.16 4.41
CA PRO A 244 13.85 11.18 4.36
C PRO A 244 15.11 10.77 5.12
N HIS A 245 15.00 10.06 6.24
CA HIS A 245 16.17 9.57 6.97
C HIS A 245 16.99 8.59 6.15
N ILE A 246 16.32 7.76 5.36
CA ILE A 246 16.97 6.85 4.41
C ILE A 246 17.58 7.64 3.25
N LEU A 247 16.76 8.39 2.50
CA LEU A 247 17.18 9.08 1.27
C LEU A 247 18.33 10.08 1.52
N SER A 248 18.30 10.82 2.63
CA SER A 248 19.35 11.81 2.94
C SER A 248 20.71 11.19 3.24
N ARG A 249 20.78 9.87 3.43
CA ARG A 249 22.00 9.12 3.76
C ARG A 249 22.44 8.20 2.63
N MET A 250 21.66 8.13 1.54
CA MET A 250 22.05 7.34 0.39
C MET A 250 23.22 8.01 -0.33
N SER A 251 24.18 7.19 -0.74
CA SER A 251 25.25 7.57 -1.65
C SER A 251 25.06 6.83 -2.98
N GLY A 252 25.68 7.33 -4.04
CA GLY A 252 25.61 6.71 -5.35
C GLY A 252 25.60 7.72 -6.49
N PRO A 253 25.38 7.25 -7.74
CA PRO A 253 25.23 8.13 -8.89
C PRO A 253 24.02 9.05 -8.71
N GLN A 254 24.07 10.21 -9.38
CA GLN A 254 22.95 11.12 -9.43
C GLN A 254 21.71 10.40 -9.97
N VAL A 255 20.58 10.66 -9.33
CA VAL A 255 19.28 10.15 -9.76
C VAL A 255 18.97 10.69 -11.16
N PRO A 256 18.53 9.85 -12.12
CA PRO A 256 18.12 10.31 -13.46
C PRO A 256 17.03 11.38 -13.39
N ASP A 257 17.02 12.35 -14.30
CA ASP A 257 16.06 13.47 -14.30
C ASP A 257 14.58 13.04 -14.37
N GLU A 258 14.32 11.83 -14.86
CA GLU A 258 12.98 11.24 -14.97
C GLU A 258 12.44 10.69 -13.62
N TRP A 259 13.25 10.66 -12.55
CA TRP A 259 12.94 9.97 -11.28
C TRP A 259 12.54 10.87 -10.10
#